data_AF-A0A0T6AY35-F1
#
_entry.id   AF-A0A0T6AY35-F1
#
_cell.length_a   1.000
_cell.length_b   1.000
_cell.length_c   1.000
_cell.angle_alpha   90.00
_cell.angle_beta   90.00
_cell.angle_gamma   90.00
#
_symmetry.space_group_name_H-M   'P 1'
#
loop_
_entity.id
_entity.type
_entity.pdbx_description
1 polymer ?
#
loop_
_entity_poly.entity_id
_entity_poly.type
_entity_poly.pdbx_seq_one_letter_code
_entity_poly.pdbx_strand_id
1 'polypeptide(L)'
;MPAEEYSPLQQLLLEPGLVSVKTLAEICHADRQPLAVALLRVFRAEGRETELLRELNDAEVAKETETSTLFRAASLPTTLMDLYMRAECIEFLQASLMETITKLLESKQSAELNPNKMDSPDEACSNAEFLLQTLDQVIYSIFM
;
A
#
# COMPACT_ATOMS: atom_id res chain seq x y z
N MET A 1 -13.06 -24.99 18.21
CA MET A 1 -12.88 -26.14 17.29
C MET A 1 -11.38 -26.33 17.12
N PRO A 2 -10.87 -27.58 17.14
CA PRO A 2 -9.48 -27.92 16.83
C PRO A 2 -9.07 -27.43 15.44
N ALA A 3 -7.77 -27.23 15.21
CA ALA A 3 -7.27 -26.71 13.93
C ALA A 3 -7.55 -27.68 12.77
N GLU A 4 -7.53 -28.99 13.05
CA GLU A 4 -7.73 -30.05 12.08
C GLU A 4 -9.11 -29.99 11.42
N GLU A 5 -10.13 -29.49 12.14
CA GLU A 5 -11.49 -29.34 11.60
C GLU A 5 -11.58 -28.28 10.50
N TYR A 6 -10.61 -27.37 10.40
CA TYR A 6 -10.56 -26.34 9.35
C TYR A 6 -9.73 -26.75 8.12
N SER A 7 -9.07 -27.91 8.16
CA SER A 7 -8.24 -28.39 7.03
C SER A 7 -8.98 -28.38 5.69
N PRO A 8 -10.27 -28.79 5.59
CA PRO A 8 -10.99 -28.75 4.32
C PRO A 8 -11.19 -27.32 3.79
N LEU A 9 -11.48 -26.36 4.68
CA LEU A 9 -11.62 -24.95 4.30
C LEU A 9 -10.28 -24.38 3.84
N GLN A 10 -9.21 -24.70 4.56
CA GLN A 10 -7.87 -24.27 4.18
C GLN A 10 -7.46 -24.82 2.82
N GLN A 11 -7.70 -26.11 2.56
CA GLN A 11 -7.44 -26.72 1.26
C GLN A 11 -8.21 -26.03 0.14
N LEU A 12 -9.50 -25.73 0.35
CA LEU A 12 -10.34 -25.02 -0.62
C LEU A 12 -9.78 -23.62 -0.96
N LEU A 13 -9.32 -22.86 0.05
CA LEU A 13 -8.71 -21.54 -0.16
C LEU A 13 -7.38 -21.63 -0.93
N LEU A 14 -6.67 -22.74 -0.79
CA LEU A 14 -5.34 -22.98 -1.33
C LEU A 14 -5.36 -23.70 -2.69
N GLU A 15 -6.52 -23.98 -3.25
CA GLU A 15 -6.67 -24.62 -4.56
C GLU A 15 -6.01 -23.79 -5.67
N PRO A 16 -5.40 -24.44 -6.69
CA PRO A 16 -4.77 -23.73 -7.81
C PRO A 16 -5.71 -22.71 -8.47
N GLY A 17 -5.17 -21.53 -8.78
CA GLY A 17 -5.93 -20.43 -9.39
C GLY A 17 -6.82 -19.65 -8.40
N LEU A 18 -6.83 -20.04 -7.13
CA LEU A 18 -7.47 -19.32 -6.01
C LEU A 18 -8.93 -18.93 -6.27
N VAL A 19 -9.69 -19.82 -6.92
CA VAL A 19 -11.07 -19.53 -7.36
C VAL A 19 -11.95 -19.07 -6.20
N SER A 20 -11.89 -19.76 -5.06
CA SER A 20 -12.65 -19.38 -3.87
C SER A 20 -12.25 -18.01 -3.32
N VAL A 21 -10.95 -17.67 -3.36
CA VAL A 21 -10.46 -16.36 -2.92
C VAL A 21 -10.92 -15.26 -3.86
N LYS A 22 -10.86 -15.49 -5.18
CA LYS A 22 -11.37 -14.56 -6.20
C LYS A 22 -12.87 -14.31 -6.02
N THR A 23 -13.65 -15.37 -5.77
CA THR A 23 -15.09 -15.23 -5.45
C THR A 23 -15.31 -14.44 -4.17
N LEU A 24 -14.54 -14.69 -3.11
CA LEU A 24 -14.62 -13.92 -1.87
C LEU A 24 -14.30 -12.43 -2.10
N ALA A 25 -13.32 -12.12 -2.96
CA ALA A 25 -12.98 -10.75 -3.33
C ALA A 25 -14.16 -10.00 -3.98
N GLU A 26 -14.97 -10.72 -4.77
CA GLU A 26 -16.13 -10.17 -5.47
C GLU A 26 -17.35 -9.96 -4.58
N ILE A 27 -17.52 -10.74 -3.50
CA ILE A 27 -18.73 -10.67 -2.66
C ILE A 27 -18.50 -9.94 -1.33
N CYS A 28 -17.27 -9.96 -0.78
CA CYS A 28 -16.96 -9.40 0.53
C CYS A 28 -16.49 -7.94 0.45
N HIS A 29 -17.35 -7.04 -0.03
CA HIS A 29 -17.01 -5.63 -0.14
C HIS A 29 -16.97 -4.89 1.21
N ALA A 30 -17.90 -5.18 2.12
CA ALA A 30 -18.03 -4.50 3.42
C ALA A 30 -16.90 -4.89 4.40
N ASP A 31 -16.51 -6.16 4.41
CA ASP A 31 -15.53 -6.72 5.34
C ASP A 31 -14.17 -7.02 4.68
N ARG A 32 -13.82 -6.24 3.66
CA ARG A 32 -12.60 -6.43 2.87
C ARG A 32 -11.33 -6.40 3.73
N GLN A 33 -11.25 -5.48 4.69
CA GLN A 33 -10.07 -5.33 5.55
C GLN A 33 -9.86 -6.58 6.45
N PRO A 34 -10.87 -7.05 7.23
CA PRO A 34 -10.78 -8.32 7.94
C PRO A 34 -10.43 -9.51 7.03
N LEU A 35 -11.04 -9.58 5.85
CA LEU A 35 -10.79 -10.65 4.88
C LEU A 35 -9.33 -10.64 4.41
N ALA A 36 -8.79 -9.48 4.04
CA ALA A 36 -7.41 -9.33 3.61
C ALA A 36 -6.42 -9.78 4.70
N VAL A 37 -6.65 -9.36 5.94
CA VAL A 37 -5.82 -9.77 7.09
C VAL A 37 -5.86 -11.28 7.30
N ALA A 38 -7.05 -11.88 7.22
CA ALA A 38 -7.22 -13.32 7.41
C ALA A 38 -6.53 -14.13 6.30
N LEU A 39 -6.77 -13.75 5.03
CA LEU A 39 -6.16 -14.41 3.88
C LEU A 39 -4.63 -14.28 3.91
N LEU A 40 -4.10 -13.07 4.14
CA LEU A 40 -2.66 -12.88 4.19
C LEU A 40 -2.00 -13.71 5.30
N ARG A 41 -2.67 -13.86 6.46
CA ARG A 41 -2.19 -14.74 7.54
C ARG A 41 -2.19 -16.22 7.14
N VAL A 42 -3.26 -16.70 6.53
CA VAL A 42 -3.36 -18.11 6.07
C VAL A 42 -2.28 -18.39 5.03
N PHE A 43 -2.16 -17.54 4.01
CA PHE A 43 -1.18 -17.76 2.93
C PHE A 43 0.26 -17.61 3.40
N ARG A 44 0.55 -16.71 4.35
CA ARG A 44 1.88 -16.59 4.95
C ARG A 44 2.25 -17.81 5.79
N ALA A 45 1.29 -18.41 6.51
CA ALA A 45 1.55 -19.65 7.24
C ALA A 45 1.97 -20.81 6.31
N GLU A 46 1.53 -20.75 5.04
CA GLU A 46 1.85 -21.73 4.00
C GLU A 46 3.02 -21.30 3.09
N GLY A 47 3.60 -20.10 3.29
CA GLY A 47 4.64 -19.55 2.42
C GLY A 47 4.19 -19.25 0.98
N ARG A 48 2.90 -18.95 0.79
CA ARG A 48 2.24 -18.73 -0.51
C ARG A 48 1.69 -17.30 -0.68
N GLU A 49 2.11 -16.34 0.14
CA GLU A 49 1.67 -14.95 0.06
C GLU A 49 1.93 -14.30 -1.30
N THR A 50 3.06 -14.63 -1.95
CA THR A 50 3.39 -14.10 -3.28
C THR A 50 2.42 -14.62 -4.35
N GLU A 51 1.96 -15.87 -4.23
CA GLU A 51 0.95 -16.44 -5.12
C GLU A 51 -0.40 -15.74 -4.94
N LEU A 52 -0.82 -15.52 -3.68
CA LEU A 52 -2.04 -14.78 -3.37
C LEU A 52 -2.06 -13.40 -4.03
N LEU A 53 -0.99 -12.63 -3.85
CA LEU A 53 -0.88 -11.28 -4.41
C LEU A 53 -0.86 -11.32 -5.94
N ARG A 54 -0.09 -12.23 -6.54
CA ARG A 54 0.01 -12.36 -8.00
C ARG A 54 -1.34 -12.69 -8.63
N GLU A 55 -1.98 -13.76 -8.18
CA GLU A 55 -3.25 -14.24 -8.76
C GLU A 55 -4.38 -13.21 -8.67
N LEU A 56 -4.43 -12.45 -7.58
CA LEU A 56 -5.44 -11.41 -7.39
C LEU A 56 -5.11 -10.13 -8.18
N ASN A 57 -3.84 -9.74 -8.26
CA ASN A 57 -3.42 -8.60 -9.08
C ASN A 57 -3.61 -8.90 -10.58
N ASP A 58 -3.28 -10.12 -11.02
CA ASP A 58 -3.49 -10.55 -12.41
C ASP A 58 -4.97 -10.56 -12.78
N ALA A 59 -5.85 -11.00 -11.86
CA ALA A 59 -7.29 -10.94 -12.03
C ALA A 59 -7.82 -9.50 -12.12
N GLU A 60 -7.29 -8.58 -11.30
CA GLU A 60 -7.64 -7.15 -11.35
C GLU A 60 -7.21 -6.52 -12.69
N VAL A 61 -5.99 -6.83 -13.15
CA VAL A 61 -5.46 -6.37 -14.44
C VAL A 61 -6.30 -6.90 -15.60
N ALA A 62 -6.68 -8.19 -15.57
CA ALA A 62 -7.50 -8.79 -16.62
C ALA A 62 -8.93 -8.24 -16.68
N LYS A 63 -9.45 -7.75 -15.55
CA LYS A 63 -10.80 -7.15 -15.45
C LYS A 63 -10.82 -5.69 -15.87
N GLU A 64 -9.71 -4.97 -15.71
CA GLU A 64 -9.62 -3.56 -16.05
C GLU A 64 -9.59 -3.34 -17.57
N THR A 65 -10.42 -2.40 -18.03
CA THR A 65 -10.51 -2.02 -19.44
C THR A 65 -9.73 -0.76 -19.76
N GLU A 66 -9.47 0.09 -18.76
CA GLU A 66 -8.74 1.35 -18.92
C GLU A 66 -7.50 1.39 -18.03
N THR A 67 -6.31 1.46 -18.63
CA THR A 67 -5.05 1.51 -17.87
C THR A 67 -4.98 2.69 -16.90
N SER A 68 -5.68 3.80 -17.19
CA SER A 68 -5.74 4.99 -16.32
C SER A 68 -6.53 4.80 -15.02
N THR A 69 -7.31 3.72 -14.89
CA THR A 69 -8.09 3.40 -13.68
C THR A 69 -7.56 2.21 -12.90
N LEU A 70 -6.59 1.49 -13.46
CA LEU A 70 -5.97 0.31 -12.86
C LEU A 70 -5.47 0.60 -11.43
N PHE A 71 -5.90 -0.24 -10.47
CA PHE A 71 -5.59 -0.14 -9.03
C PHE A 71 -5.97 1.18 -8.34
N ARG A 72 -6.84 2.02 -8.93
CA ARG A 72 -7.30 3.26 -8.27
C ARG A 72 -8.45 3.05 -7.30
N ALA A 73 -9.25 2.00 -7.52
CA ALA A 73 -10.35 1.65 -6.64
C ALA A 73 -9.85 0.88 -5.40
N ALA A 74 -10.55 1.04 -4.27
CA ALA A 74 -10.34 0.19 -3.12
C ALA A 74 -10.90 -1.22 -3.41
N SER A 75 -10.03 -2.19 -3.64
CA SER A 75 -10.35 -3.58 -3.93
C SER A 75 -9.55 -4.52 -3.01
N LEU A 76 -9.93 -5.80 -2.95
CA LEU A 76 -9.20 -6.77 -2.12
C LEU A 76 -7.72 -6.87 -2.52
N PRO A 77 -7.35 -6.91 -3.83
CA PRO A 77 -5.96 -6.85 -4.26
C PRO A 77 -5.20 -5.63 -3.71
N THR A 78 -5.76 -4.40 -3.84
CA THR A 78 -5.07 -3.20 -3.34
C THR A 78 -4.92 -3.21 -1.82
N THR A 79 -5.93 -3.71 -1.09
CA THR A 79 -5.87 -3.87 0.36
C THR A 79 -4.81 -4.88 0.80
N LEU A 80 -4.67 -6.00 0.09
CA LEU A 80 -3.64 -7.00 0.36
C LEU A 80 -2.23 -6.47 0.07
N MET A 81 -2.06 -5.73 -1.03
CA MET A 81 -0.80 -5.06 -1.36
C MET A 81 -0.38 -4.08 -0.26
N ASP A 82 -1.31 -3.24 0.23
CA ASP A 82 -1.03 -2.30 1.32
C ASP A 82 -0.59 -2.99 2.61
N LEU A 83 -1.28 -4.08 2.99
CA LEU A 83 -0.94 -4.86 4.18
C LEU A 83 0.40 -5.57 4.04
N TYR A 84 0.68 -6.12 2.86
CA TYR A 84 1.94 -6.80 2.59
C TYR A 84 3.12 -5.82 2.59
N MET A 85 3.04 -4.71 1.85
CA MET A 85 4.09 -3.69 1.82
C MET A 85 4.35 -3.09 3.21
N ARG A 86 3.30 -2.87 4.02
CA ARG A 86 3.47 -2.41 5.40
C ARG A 86 4.29 -3.38 6.25
N ALA A 87 4.11 -4.69 6.03
CA ALA A 87 4.81 -5.71 6.78
C ALA A 87 6.26 -5.90 6.31
N GLU A 88 6.49 -5.90 4.99
CA GLU A 88 7.80 -6.26 4.42
C GLU A 88 8.71 -5.06 4.11
N CYS A 89 8.14 -3.88 3.84
CA CYS A 89 8.90 -2.73 3.34
C CYS A 89 9.23 -1.70 4.41
N ILE A 90 9.07 -2.02 5.70
CA ILE A 90 9.31 -1.07 6.79
C ILE A 90 10.76 -0.58 6.83
N GLU A 91 11.72 -1.48 6.61
CA GLU A 91 13.15 -1.12 6.61
C GLU A 91 13.48 -0.21 5.42
N PHE A 92 12.95 -0.50 4.23
CA PHE A 92 13.07 0.36 3.06
C PHE A 92 12.50 1.76 3.33
N LEU A 93 11.30 1.84 3.91
CA LEU A 93 10.65 3.11 4.23
C LEU A 93 11.47 3.93 5.24
N GLN A 94 12.00 3.26 6.27
CA GLN A 94 12.84 3.91 7.28
C GLN A 94 14.16 4.40 6.67
N ALA A 95 14.85 3.56 5.90
CA ALA A 95 16.11 3.93 5.25
C ALA A 95 15.93 5.10 4.28
N SER A 96 14.83 5.12 3.53
CA SER A 96 14.58 6.14 2.50
C SER A 96 14.12 7.47 3.08
N LEU A 97 13.25 7.47 4.12
CA LEU A 97 12.51 8.68 4.51
C LEU A 97 12.73 9.13 5.96
N MET A 98 13.23 8.29 6.86
CA MET A 98 13.28 8.62 8.30
C MET A 98 14.09 9.89 8.58
N GLU A 99 15.28 10.02 7.97
CA GLU A 99 16.15 11.17 8.19
C GLU A 99 15.49 12.47 7.68
N THR A 100 14.93 12.44 6.47
CA THR A 100 14.26 13.60 5.87
C THR A 100 13.04 14.03 6.69
N ILE A 101 12.21 13.07 7.13
CA ILE A 101 11.06 13.36 7.99
C ILE A 101 11.51 13.98 9.31
N THR A 102 12.57 13.45 9.93
CA THR A 102 13.10 13.96 11.20
C THR A 102 13.58 15.42 11.05
N LYS A 103 14.32 15.72 9.98
CA LYS A 103 14.75 17.09 9.66
C LYS A 103 13.56 18.04 9.43
N LEU A 104 12.51 17.57 8.77
CA LEU A 104 11.30 18.37 8.55
C LEU A 104 10.56 18.67 9.85
N LEU A 105 10.49 17.73 10.78
CA LEU A 105 9.88 17.94 12.11
C LEU A 105 10.64 18.97 12.96
N GLU A 106 11.96 19.09 12.75
CA GLU A 106 12.81 20.07 13.43
C GLU A 106 12.86 21.43 12.71
N SER A 107 12.47 21.48 11.44
CA SER A 107 12.47 22.70 10.63
C SER A 107 11.35 23.65 11.05
N LYS A 108 11.67 24.95 11.03
CA LYS A 108 10.68 26.04 11.18
C LYS A 108 10.29 26.67 9.84
N GLN A 109 10.91 26.23 8.74
CA GLN A 109 10.67 26.79 7.42
C GLN A 109 9.34 26.25 6.85
N SER A 110 8.50 27.16 6.35
CA SER A 110 7.24 26.80 5.69
C SER A 110 7.49 26.35 4.25
N ALA A 111 6.61 25.47 3.76
CA ALA A 111 6.48 25.08 2.36
C ALA A 111 5.11 25.49 1.78
N GLU A 112 4.39 26.40 2.46
CA GLU A 112 3.07 26.88 2.01
C GLU A 112 3.20 27.76 0.77
N LEU A 113 2.43 27.43 -0.27
CA LEU A 113 2.43 28.14 -1.55
C LEU A 113 1.05 28.75 -1.87
N ASN A 114 0.04 28.47 -1.06
CA ASN A 114 -1.27 29.09 -1.19
C ASN A 114 -1.20 30.55 -0.70
N PRO A 115 -1.42 31.55 -1.57
CA PRO A 115 -1.34 32.96 -1.18
C PRO A 115 -2.30 33.34 -0.05
N ASN A 116 -3.41 32.62 0.10
CA ASN A 116 -4.41 32.91 1.15
C ASN A 116 -4.03 32.35 2.53
N LYS A 117 -2.94 31.59 2.63
CA LYS A 117 -2.47 30.95 3.88
C LYS A 117 -1.06 31.40 4.27
N MET A 118 -0.41 32.21 3.43
CA MET A 118 0.90 32.79 3.74
C MET A 118 0.74 34.06 4.57
N ASP A 119 1.66 34.27 5.50
CA ASP A 119 1.70 35.50 6.31
C ASP A 119 2.15 36.70 5.46
N SER A 120 3.04 36.47 4.49
CA SER A 120 3.48 37.47 3.52
C SER A 120 3.70 36.85 2.13
N PRO A 121 3.31 37.54 1.02
CA PRO A 121 3.62 37.09 -0.33
C PRO A 121 5.13 37.03 -0.63
N ASP A 122 5.96 37.75 0.11
CA ASP A 122 7.42 37.76 -0.08
C ASP A 122 8.06 36.41 0.31
N GLU A 123 7.37 35.59 1.09
CA GLU A 123 7.83 34.26 1.51
C GLU A 123 7.68 33.20 0.40
N ALA A 124 6.88 33.47 -0.64
CA ALA A 124 6.55 32.49 -1.66
C ALA A 124 7.79 31.89 -2.35
N CYS A 125 8.81 32.71 -2.64
CA CYS A 125 10.05 32.23 -3.25
C CYS A 125 10.82 31.33 -2.30
N SER A 126 10.98 31.73 -1.03
CA SER A 126 11.69 30.94 -0.02
C SER A 126 10.98 29.61 0.27
N ASN A 127 9.65 29.63 0.37
CA ASN A 127 8.84 28.41 0.59
C ASN A 127 8.94 27.45 -0.60
N ALA A 128 8.95 27.98 -1.83
CA ALA A 128 9.12 27.17 -3.03
C ALA A 128 10.52 26.55 -3.11
N GLU A 129 11.57 27.32 -2.81
CA GLU A 129 12.95 26.82 -2.76
C GLU A 129 13.09 25.71 -1.70
N PHE A 130 12.55 25.91 -0.50
CA PHE A 130 12.57 24.91 0.55
C PHE A 130 11.81 23.63 0.17
N LEU A 131 10.62 23.78 -0.44
CA LEU A 131 9.85 22.64 -0.93
C LEU A 131 10.62 21.84 -1.97
N LEU A 132 11.21 22.52 -2.97
CA LEU A 132 11.98 21.87 -4.03
C LEU A 132 13.21 21.15 -3.48
N GLN A 133 13.98 21.78 -2.60
CA GLN A 133 15.13 21.14 -1.93
C GLN A 133 14.72 19.88 -1.15
N THR A 134 13.58 19.95 -0.46
CA THR A 134 13.04 18.81 0.27
C THR A 134 12.64 17.69 -0.68
N LEU A 135 11.95 18.01 -1.78
CA LEU A 135 11.54 17.03 -2.78
C LEU A 135 12.73 16.37 -3.46
N ASP A 136 13.76 17.14 -3.81
CA ASP A 136 15.01 16.62 -4.38
C ASP A 136 15.68 15.63 -3.41
N GLN A 137 15.72 15.96 -2.11
CA GLN A 137 16.26 15.06 -1.10
C GLN A 137 15.42 13.79 -0.95
N VAL A 138 14.09 13.90 -0.94
CA VAL A 138 13.19 12.72 -0.87
C VAL A 138 13.40 11.81 -2.08
N ILE A 139 13.45 12.39 -3.28
CA ILE A 139 13.68 11.63 -4.53
C ILE A 139 15.04 10.94 -4.48
N TYR A 140 16.10 11.68 -4.10
CA TYR A 140 17.43 11.12 -3.98
C TYR A 140 17.45 9.93 -3.01
N SER A 141 16.88 10.08 -1.82
CA SER A 141 16.87 9.01 -0.81
C SER A 141 15.99 7.80 -1.15
N ILE A 142 15.01 7.94 -2.05
CA ILE A 142 14.20 6.81 -2.52
C ILE A 142 14.97 5.94 -3.53
N PHE A 143 15.84 6.56 -4.35
CA PHE A 143 16.47 5.89 -5.49
C PHE A 143 17.96 5.54 -5.29
N MET A 144 18.64 6.14 -4.31
CA MET A 144 20.07 5.96 -4.03
C MET A 144 20.30 5.30 -2.68
#